data_AF-A0A1Y1M5H5-F1
#
_entry.id   AF-A0A1Y1M5H5-F1
#
_cell.length_a   1.000
_cell.length_b   1.000
_cell.length_c   1.000
_cell.angle_alpha   90.00
_cell.angle_beta   90.00
_cell.angle_gamma   90.00
#
_symmetry.space_group_name_H-M   'P 1'
#
loop_
_entity.id
_entity.type
_entity.pdbx_description
1 polymer ?
#
loop_
_entity_poly.entity_id
_entity_poly.type
_entity_poly.pdbx_seq_one_letter_code
_entity_poly.pdbx_strand_id
1 'polypeptide(L)'
;MDLSQDSFIQDFPPGDLDFYRKQATFNWKKLKLVFEDPQRIKTKNFLWSLFEKESAFKQNNGEPSIEEQKQIVIRQLLAVRSYNVLPADIHSTPLKQWLRVFMTIGQALVVVSPDAAVKLIVDVVLAHMSIILLGNDRQKKIGQLAWESMRHAAFMLTEVAHGSDTRNMQTTATYNEESQEFILDTPNFQAAKCWSGNLGMSCTIGIVFAQLYVKGSCYGLHAFLVPIRHPGTYEVYSGITIKDMGLKLGLNGVDNAIILFHKYKIPRSNLLNKFANVTADGRYITQLSSPGKVFGSTIGNLSTGRVSVVQESSEYLICAVVIAVRYAAVRKQFGANKDEELAIIEHQLHQWRLFPHLAAAAVLKVFATSIADDYINMLIQQTTEKDSVFSTVPQ
;
A
#
# COMPACT_ATOMS: atom_id res chain seq x y z
N MET A 1 -33.46 1.52 -17.55
CA MET A 1 -32.29 2.25 -17.02
C MET A 1 -32.78 3.60 -16.55
N ASP A 2 -32.87 3.78 -15.23
CA ASP A 2 -33.33 5.01 -14.60
C ASP A 2 -32.33 6.16 -14.85
N LEU A 3 -32.82 7.31 -15.31
CA LEU A 3 -32.03 8.51 -15.65
C LEU A 3 -31.65 9.34 -14.41
N SER A 4 -32.00 8.86 -13.21
CA SER A 4 -31.67 9.52 -11.93
C SER A 4 -30.22 9.32 -11.46
N GLN A 5 -29.45 8.41 -12.07
CA GLN A 5 -28.20 7.93 -11.50
C GLN A 5 -26.93 8.74 -11.86
N ASP A 6 -26.92 9.59 -12.90
CA ASP A 6 -25.70 10.26 -13.37
C ASP A 6 -25.61 11.77 -13.08
N SER A 7 -26.62 12.33 -12.40
CA SER A 7 -26.71 13.78 -12.09
C SER A 7 -25.54 14.34 -11.27
N PHE A 8 -24.84 13.48 -10.51
CA PHE A 8 -23.66 13.87 -9.73
C PHE A 8 -22.36 13.91 -10.58
N ILE A 9 -22.42 13.46 -11.83
CA ILE A 9 -21.30 13.51 -12.78
C ILE A 9 -21.40 14.81 -13.58
N GLN A 10 -20.50 15.75 -13.25
CA GLN A 10 -20.44 17.05 -13.90
C GLN A 10 -20.01 16.94 -15.37
N ASP A 11 -20.56 17.82 -16.21
CA ASP A 11 -20.11 17.94 -17.60
C ASP A 11 -18.71 18.54 -17.68
N PHE A 12 -17.98 18.20 -18.75
CA PHE A 12 -16.68 18.80 -19.00
C PHE A 12 -16.85 20.28 -19.34
N PRO A 13 -15.90 21.15 -18.93
CA PRO A 13 -15.92 22.54 -19.37
C PRO A 13 -15.76 22.62 -20.90
N PRO A 14 -16.37 23.61 -21.56
CA PRO A 14 -16.22 23.82 -22.99
C PRO A 14 -14.77 24.12 -23.36
N GLY A 15 -14.37 23.79 -24.59
CA GLY A 15 -13.02 24.05 -25.09
C GLY A 15 -12.69 23.29 -26.38
N ASP A 16 -11.39 23.27 -26.74
CA ASP A 16 -10.90 22.76 -28.03
C ASP A 16 -11.24 21.28 -28.29
N LEU A 17 -11.52 20.51 -27.24
CA LEU A 17 -11.93 19.11 -27.34
C LEU A 17 -13.41 18.94 -27.72
N ASP A 18 -14.23 19.99 -27.72
CA ASP A 18 -15.67 19.88 -27.90
C ASP A 18 -16.06 19.36 -29.28
N PHE A 19 -15.26 19.66 -30.31
CA PHE A 19 -15.42 19.09 -31.65
C PHE A 19 -15.45 17.55 -31.60
N TYR A 20 -14.51 16.94 -30.89
CA TYR A 20 -14.45 15.48 -30.72
C TYR A 20 -15.50 14.96 -29.74
N ARG A 21 -15.75 15.67 -28.64
CA ARG A 21 -16.74 15.24 -27.63
C ARG A 21 -18.16 15.16 -28.20
N LYS A 22 -18.53 16.09 -29.10
CA LYS A 22 -19.85 16.11 -29.76
C LYS A 22 -20.06 14.95 -30.74
N GLN A 23 -18.99 14.29 -31.18
CA GLN A 23 -19.06 13.13 -32.08
C GLN A 23 -19.34 11.82 -31.34
N ALA A 24 -19.38 11.83 -30.00
CA ALA A 24 -19.67 10.63 -29.22
C ALA A 24 -21.05 10.04 -29.59
N THR A 25 -21.08 8.77 -29.99
CA THR A 25 -22.30 8.04 -30.37
C THR A 25 -23.00 7.38 -29.18
N PHE A 26 -22.53 7.64 -27.96
CA PHE A 26 -23.03 7.09 -26.71
C PHE A 26 -22.96 8.12 -25.57
N ASN A 27 -23.74 7.90 -24.51
CA ASN A 27 -23.67 8.73 -23.31
C ASN A 27 -22.45 8.35 -22.46
N TRP A 28 -21.46 9.23 -22.39
CA TRP A 28 -20.21 9.00 -21.66
C TRP A 28 -20.39 8.93 -20.13
N LYS A 29 -21.40 9.61 -19.55
CA LYS A 29 -21.70 9.52 -18.12
C LYS A 29 -22.19 8.11 -17.76
N LYS A 30 -23.03 7.52 -18.62
CA LYS A 30 -23.43 6.10 -18.47
C LYS A 30 -22.24 5.16 -18.62
N LEU A 31 -21.33 5.42 -19.56
CA LEU A 31 -20.11 4.62 -19.71
C LEU A 31 -19.23 4.70 -18.43
N LYS A 32 -19.13 5.87 -17.80
CA LYS A 32 -18.41 6.02 -16.52
C LYS A 32 -18.98 5.11 -15.42
N LEU A 33 -20.30 4.93 -15.37
CA LEU A 33 -20.98 4.03 -14.44
C LEU A 33 -20.77 2.52 -14.75
N VAL A 34 -20.30 2.18 -15.96
CA VAL A 34 -19.88 0.80 -16.29
C VAL A 34 -18.52 0.48 -15.69
N PHE A 35 -17.61 1.47 -15.64
CA PHE A 35 -16.26 1.27 -15.12
C PHE A 35 -16.20 1.30 -13.60
N GLU A 36 -17.07 2.09 -12.95
CA GLU A 36 -17.03 2.29 -11.51
C GLU A 36 -18.43 2.53 -10.94
N ASP A 37 -18.66 2.00 -9.73
CA ASP A 37 -19.91 2.22 -9.03
C ASP A 37 -20.07 3.69 -8.56
N PRO A 38 -21.31 4.18 -8.41
CA PRO A 38 -21.57 5.56 -8.02
C PRO A 38 -20.90 6.00 -6.71
N GLN A 39 -20.76 5.09 -5.74
CA GLN A 39 -20.19 5.43 -4.44
C GLN A 39 -18.69 5.69 -4.56
N ARG A 40 -17.95 4.84 -5.27
CA ARG A 40 -16.51 5.07 -5.55
C ARG A 40 -16.28 6.38 -6.28
N ILE A 41 -17.09 6.69 -7.30
CA ILE A 41 -16.96 7.95 -8.04
C ILE A 41 -17.21 9.15 -7.11
N LYS A 42 -18.26 9.11 -6.28
CA LYS A 42 -18.55 10.18 -5.32
C LYS A 42 -17.42 10.36 -4.32
N THR A 43 -16.88 9.28 -3.77
CA THR A 43 -15.75 9.31 -2.84
C THR A 43 -14.50 9.92 -3.51
N LYS A 44 -14.17 9.51 -4.74
CA LYS A 44 -13.00 10.07 -5.45
C LYS A 44 -13.18 11.54 -5.82
N ASN A 45 -14.35 11.93 -6.30
CA ASN A 45 -14.65 13.33 -6.58
C ASN A 45 -14.57 14.19 -5.31
N PHE A 46 -15.07 13.69 -4.17
CA PHE A 46 -14.92 14.37 -2.89
C PHE A 46 -13.44 14.54 -2.52
N LEU A 47 -12.65 13.47 -2.59
CA LEU A 47 -11.21 13.50 -2.30
C LEU A 47 -10.45 14.46 -3.22
N TRP A 48 -10.69 14.43 -4.54
CA TRP A 48 -10.05 15.34 -5.48
C TRP A 48 -10.43 16.81 -5.22
N SER A 49 -11.70 17.10 -4.94
CA SER A 49 -12.14 18.46 -4.58
C SER A 49 -11.49 18.99 -3.30
N LEU A 50 -11.08 18.08 -2.41
CA LEU A 50 -10.38 18.36 -1.17
C LEU A 50 -8.89 18.56 -1.44
N PHE A 51 -8.26 17.70 -2.25
CA PHE A 51 -6.86 17.87 -2.66
C PHE A 51 -6.64 19.19 -3.39
N GLU A 52 -7.58 19.63 -4.24
CA GLU A 52 -7.51 20.94 -4.91
C GLU A 52 -7.47 22.13 -3.93
N LYS A 53 -8.12 22.01 -2.78
CA LYS A 53 -8.17 23.06 -1.75
C LYS A 53 -6.98 23.01 -0.79
N GLU A 54 -6.46 21.81 -0.56
CA GLU A 54 -5.38 21.57 0.38
C GLU A 54 -4.04 22.09 -0.12
N SER A 55 -3.41 22.94 0.70
CA SER A 55 -2.10 23.53 0.36
C SER A 55 -1.02 22.48 0.16
N ALA A 56 -1.11 21.34 0.85
CA ALA A 56 -0.16 20.23 0.74
C ALA A 56 -0.17 19.51 -0.62
N PHE A 57 -1.23 19.67 -1.42
CA PHE A 57 -1.37 19.05 -2.73
C PHE A 57 -1.15 20.03 -3.89
N LYS A 58 -0.83 21.30 -3.59
CA LYS A 58 -0.49 22.27 -4.63
C LYS A 58 0.83 21.90 -5.30
N GLN A 59 0.92 22.18 -6.61
CA GLN A 59 2.16 22.00 -7.35
C GLN A 59 3.26 22.93 -6.79
N ASN A 60 4.47 22.38 -6.69
CA ASN A 60 5.64 23.14 -6.26
C ASN A 60 6.21 23.96 -7.42
N ASN A 61 6.82 25.09 -7.09
CA ASN A 61 7.59 25.88 -8.05
C ASN A 61 8.93 25.19 -8.31
N GLY A 62 9.00 24.39 -9.36
CA GLY A 62 10.19 23.58 -9.69
C GLY A 62 10.21 22.23 -8.99
N GLU A 63 11.28 21.47 -9.20
CA GLU A 63 11.45 20.14 -8.60
C GLU A 63 11.95 20.27 -7.16
N PRO A 64 11.17 19.85 -6.14
CA PRO A 64 11.60 19.89 -4.75
C PRO A 64 12.75 18.89 -4.50
N SER A 65 13.61 19.21 -3.54
CA SER A 65 14.64 18.29 -3.06
C SER A 65 14.02 17.01 -2.47
N ILE A 66 14.81 15.94 -2.34
CA ILE A 66 14.34 14.66 -1.78
C ILE A 66 13.76 14.84 -0.37
N GLU A 67 14.40 15.67 0.45
CA GLU A 67 13.94 15.94 1.82
C GLU A 67 12.61 16.70 1.82
N GLU A 68 12.46 17.69 0.94
CA GLU A 68 11.20 18.41 0.77
C GLU A 68 10.09 17.50 0.25
N GLN A 69 10.38 16.59 -0.69
CA GLN A 69 9.42 15.59 -1.18
C GLN A 69 8.90 14.73 -0.03
N LYS A 70 9.77 14.23 0.86
CA LYS A 70 9.35 13.45 2.03
C LYS A 70 8.46 14.26 2.96
N GLN A 71 8.81 15.52 3.22
CA GLN A 71 8.00 16.41 4.05
C GLN A 71 6.63 16.72 3.45
N ILE A 72 6.56 17.00 2.14
CA ILE A 72 5.33 17.24 1.40
C ILE A 72 4.39 16.05 1.56
N VAL A 73 4.91 14.84 1.37
CA VAL A 73 4.10 13.62 1.43
C VAL A 73 3.57 13.37 2.85
N ILE A 74 4.36 13.65 3.89
CA ILE A 74 3.85 13.60 5.27
C ILE A 74 2.71 14.59 5.46
N ARG A 75 2.84 15.85 5.00
CA ARG A 75 1.76 16.85 5.09
C ARG A 75 0.50 16.40 4.34
N GLN A 76 0.66 15.79 3.16
CA GLN A 76 -0.45 15.25 2.38
C GLN A 76 -1.18 14.13 3.14
N LEU A 77 -0.46 13.19 3.75
CA LEU A 77 -1.06 12.12 4.55
C LEU A 77 -1.76 12.64 5.81
N LEU A 78 -1.18 13.64 6.47
CA LEU A 78 -1.81 14.32 7.61
C LEU A 78 -3.11 15.02 7.19
N ALA A 79 -3.11 15.71 6.04
CA ALA A 79 -4.30 16.33 5.49
C ALA A 79 -5.37 15.27 5.18
N VAL A 80 -5.04 14.17 4.47
CA VAL A 80 -5.99 13.08 4.19
C VAL A 80 -6.61 12.54 5.48
N ARG A 81 -5.80 12.34 6.53
CA ARG A 81 -6.27 11.85 7.84
C ARG A 81 -7.19 12.85 8.53
N SER A 82 -6.95 14.17 8.46
CA SER A 82 -7.78 15.17 9.12
C SER A 82 -9.24 15.21 8.64
N TYR A 83 -9.51 14.63 7.47
CA TYR A 83 -10.86 14.54 6.91
C TYR A 83 -11.64 13.29 7.33
N ASN A 84 -11.07 12.43 8.18
CA ASN A 84 -11.73 11.24 8.74
C ASN A 84 -12.36 10.31 7.68
N VAL A 85 -11.73 10.23 6.50
CA VAL A 85 -12.18 9.35 5.40
C VAL A 85 -11.84 7.87 5.64
N LEU A 86 -10.86 7.62 6.51
CA LEU A 86 -10.54 6.29 7.02
C LEU A 86 -11.15 6.11 8.42
N PRO A 87 -11.47 4.87 8.82
CA PRO A 87 -11.98 4.62 10.16
C PRO A 87 -10.97 5.06 11.22
N ALA A 88 -11.49 5.59 12.33
CA ALA A 88 -10.67 5.86 13.51
C ALA A 88 -10.02 4.58 14.05
N ASP A 89 -10.78 3.47 14.05
CA ASP A 89 -10.30 2.15 14.49
C ASP A 89 -10.25 1.14 13.33
N ILE A 90 -9.07 0.94 12.75
CA ILE A 90 -8.88 0.00 11.63
C ILE A 90 -8.67 -1.45 12.10
N HIS A 91 -8.37 -1.67 13.38
CA HIS A 91 -8.08 -3.00 13.94
C HIS A 91 -9.34 -3.71 14.46
N SER A 92 -10.39 -2.95 14.79
CA SER A 92 -11.69 -3.47 15.21
C SER A 92 -12.79 -3.32 14.15
N THR A 93 -12.66 -2.38 13.20
CA THR A 93 -13.65 -2.21 12.12
C THR A 93 -13.66 -3.43 11.19
N PRO A 94 -14.83 -3.99 10.84
CA PRO A 94 -14.92 -5.12 9.91
C PRO A 94 -14.14 -4.87 8.62
N LEU A 95 -13.30 -5.83 8.22
CA LEU A 95 -12.36 -5.68 7.12
C LEU A 95 -13.03 -5.22 5.81
N LYS A 96 -14.22 -5.76 5.50
CA LYS A 96 -15.02 -5.38 4.34
C LYS A 96 -15.33 -3.89 4.28
N GLN A 97 -15.62 -3.29 5.43
CA GLN A 97 -16.16 -1.94 5.53
C GLN A 97 -15.09 -0.90 5.20
N TRP A 98 -13.85 -1.13 5.63
CA TRP A 98 -12.79 -0.15 5.45
C TRP A 98 -11.86 -0.44 4.28
N LEU A 99 -11.63 -1.71 3.91
CA LEU A 99 -10.64 -2.06 2.89
C LEU A 99 -11.02 -1.52 1.50
N ARG A 100 -12.32 -1.54 1.14
CA ARG A 100 -12.81 -0.93 -0.11
C ARG A 100 -12.62 0.58 -0.14
N VAL A 101 -12.92 1.25 0.97
CA VAL A 101 -12.77 2.71 1.11
C VAL A 101 -11.29 3.07 1.00
N PHE A 102 -10.43 2.32 1.69
CA PHE A 102 -8.99 2.48 1.63
C PHE A 102 -8.45 2.33 0.20
N MET A 103 -8.83 1.27 -0.52
CA MET A 103 -8.40 1.06 -1.90
C MET A 103 -8.89 2.16 -2.83
N THR A 104 -10.09 2.71 -2.57
CA THR A 104 -10.61 3.87 -3.30
C THR A 104 -9.80 5.14 -3.01
N ILE A 105 -9.36 5.34 -1.77
CA ILE A 105 -8.46 6.44 -1.39
C ILE A 105 -7.10 6.29 -2.07
N GLY A 106 -6.53 5.08 -2.13
CA GLY A 106 -5.31 4.78 -2.87
C GLY A 106 -5.40 5.21 -4.33
N GLN A 107 -6.44 4.76 -5.04
CA GLN A 107 -6.72 5.16 -6.43
C GLN A 107 -6.89 6.67 -6.61
N ALA A 108 -7.52 7.36 -5.66
CA ALA A 108 -7.66 8.82 -5.72
C ALA A 108 -6.31 9.53 -5.46
N LEU A 109 -5.49 9.00 -4.56
CA LEU A 109 -4.19 9.58 -4.23
C LEU A 109 -3.17 9.36 -5.34
N VAL A 110 -3.10 8.18 -5.95
CA VAL A 110 -2.02 7.86 -6.91
C VAL A 110 -1.98 8.81 -8.10
N VAL A 111 -3.15 9.31 -8.51
CA VAL A 111 -3.26 10.20 -9.68
C VAL A 111 -2.77 11.62 -9.38
N VAL A 112 -2.67 12.01 -8.11
CA VAL A 112 -2.20 13.34 -7.68
C VAL A 112 -0.86 13.30 -6.93
N SER A 113 -0.63 12.26 -6.13
CA SER A 113 0.55 12.03 -5.30
C SER A 113 0.83 10.52 -5.19
N PRO A 114 1.58 9.97 -6.15
CA PRO A 114 2.14 8.62 -6.12
C PRO A 114 2.78 8.24 -4.79
N ASP A 115 3.60 9.13 -4.24
CA ASP A 115 4.34 8.91 -3.01
C ASP A 115 3.42 8.75 -1.80
N ALA A 116 2.38 9.58 -1.69
CA ALA A 116 1.41 9.49 -0.61
C ALA A 116 0.61 8.19 -0.72
N ALA A 117 0.17 7.80 -1.92
CA ALA A 117 -0.50 6.53 -2.13
C ALA A 117 0.38 5.35 -1.67
N VAL A 118 1.66 5.32 -2.07
CA VAL A 118 2.59 4.24 -1.71
C VAL A 118 2.87 4.21 -0.21
N LYS A 119 3.14 5.35 0.44
CA LYS A 119 3.34 5.39 1.90
C LYS A 119 2.12 4.88 2.66
N LEU A 120 0.92 5.27 2.22
CA LEU A 120 -0.33 4.83 2.83
C LEU A 120 -0.55 3.31 2.65
N ILE A 121 -0.25 2.76 1.46
CA ILE A 121 -0.30 1.32 1.19
C ILE A 121 0.69 0.56 2.08
N VAL A 122 1.93 1.04 2.22
CA VAL A 122 2.92 0.39 3.09
C VAL A 122 2.46 0.40 4.55
N ASP A 123 1.93 1.53 5.02
CA ASP A 123 1.44 1.69 6.39
C ASP A 123 0.26 0.74 6.68
N VAL A 124 -0.77 0.78 5.85
CA VAL A 124 -2.03 0.10 6.13
C VAL A 124 -2.08 -1.31 5.54
N VAL A 125 -1.86 -1.45 4.23
CA VAL A 125 -2.03 -2.73 3.50
C VAL A 125 -0.92 -3.71 3.79
N LEU A 126 0.30 -3.25 4.07
CA LEU A 126 1.39 -4.15 4.43
C LEU A 126 1.52 -4.27 5.94
N ALA A 127 1.76 -3.18 6.67
CA ALA A 127 2.08 -3.28 8.08
C ALA A 127 0.86 -3.53 8.98
N HIS A 128 -0.15 -2.66 8.99
CA HIS A 128 -1.32 -2.86 9.86
C HIS A 128 -2.13 -4.11 9.50
N MET A 129 -2.29 -4.44 8.22
CA MET A 129 -2.93 -5.69 7.79
C MET A 129 -2.17 -6.92 8.26
N SER A 130 -0.83 -6.89 8.34
CA SER A 130 -0.09 -8.00 8.96
C SER A 130 -0.42 -8.16 10.44
N ILE A 131 -0.64 -7.07 11.18
CA ILE A 131 -1.11 -7.15 12.58
C ILE A 131 -2.53 -7.73 12.65
N ILE A 132 -3.43 -7.30 11.77
CA ILE A 132 -4.83 -7.78 11.72
C ILE A 132 -4.89 -9.28 11.39
N LEU A 133 -4.09 -9.73 10.42
CA LEU A 133 -4.13 -11.10 9.90
C LEU A 133 -3.29 -12.09 10.70
N LEU A 134 -2.20 -11.65 11.33
CA LEU A 134 -1.25 -12.53 12.02
C LEU A 134 -1.21 -12.33 13.53
N GLY A 135 -1.75 -11.21 14.03
CA GLY A 135 -1.67 -10.82 15.43
C GLY A 135 -2.88 -11.21 16.26
N ASN A 136 -2.71 -11.12 17.58
CA ASN A 136 -3.76 -11.23 18.59
C ASN A 136 -4.28 -9.86 19.05
N ASP A 137 -5.28 -9.84 19.93
CA ASP A 137 -5.94 -8.60 20.37
C ASP A 137 -5.00 -7.61 21.06
N ARG A 138 -3.99 -8.09 21.81
CA ARG A 138 -2.98 -7.22 22.41
C ARG A 138 -2.16 -6.52 21.32
N GLN A 139 -1.75 -7.25 20.29
CA GLN A 139 -0.97 -6.70 19.19
C GLN A 139 -1.79 -5.75 18.32
N LYS A 140 -3.08 -6.05 18.10
CA LYS A 140 -4.04 -5.14 17.46
C LYS A 140 -4.17 -3.82 18.23
N LYS A 141 -4.25 -3.84 19.57
CA LYS A 141 -4.25 -2.61 20.39
C LYS A 141 -2.96 -1.79 20.21
N ILE A 142 -1.80 -2.43 20.13
CA ILE A 142 -0.53 -1.73 19.87
C ILE A 142 -0.56 -1.10 18.47
N GLY A 143 -1.02 -1.83 17.46
CA GLY A 143 -1.22 -1.33 16.11
C GLY A 143 -2.19 -0.14 16.07
N GLN A 144 -3.30 -0.22 16.79
CA GLN A 144 -4.31 0.82 16.87
C GLN A 144 -3.75 2.10 17.53
N LEU A 145 -2.98 1.97 18.61
CA LEU A 145 -2.32 3.12 19.25
C LEU A 145 -1.33 3.82 18.30
N ALA A 146 -0.59 3.06 17.49
CA ALA A 146 0.28 3.63 16.47
C ALA A 146 -0.54 4.38 15.40
N TRP A 147 -1.63 3.74 14.93
CA TRP A 147 -2.55 4.33 13.96
C TRP A 147 -3.14 5.66 14.45
N GLU A 148 -3.72 5.70 15.65
CA GLU A 148 -4.35 6.90 16.24
C GLU A 148 -3.35 8.04 16.47
N SER A 149 -2.12 7.69 16.83
CA SER A 149 -1.07 8.67 17.10
C SER A 149 -0.42 9.23 15.83
N MET A 150 -0.93 8.89 14.64
CA MET A 150 -0.35 9.22 13.34
C MET A 150 1.11 8.75 13.20
N ARG A 151 1.44 7.65 13.89
CA ARG A 151 2.76 7.03 13.82
C ARG A 151 2.70 5.95 12.76
N HIS A 152 3.50 6.09 11.71
CA HIS A 152 3.53 5.11 10.64
C HIS A 152 4.08 3.76 11.14
N ALA A 153 3.67 2.70 10.46
CA ALA A 153 4.25 1.38 10.56
C ALA A 153 5.05 1.06 9.30
N ALA A 154 6.14 0.32 9.46
CA ALA A 154 6.98 -0.18 8.38
C ALA A 154 6.83 -1.71 8.22
N PHE A 155 7.00 -2.19 6.99
CA PHE A 155 6.97 -3.61 6.66
C PHE A 155 8.37 -4.06 6.18
N MET A 156 9.02 -4.93 6.95
CA MET A 156 10.44 -5.26 6.79
C MET A 156 10.61 -6.76 6.48
N LEU A 157 10.49 -7.08 5.20
CA LEU A 157 10.70 -8.43 4.68
C LEU A 157 12.03 -8.53 3.94
N THR A 158 12.16 -7.76 2.86
CA THR A 158 13.31 -7.74 1.95
C THR A 158 14.62 -7.48 2.67
N GLU A 159 15.65 -8.24 2.30
CA GLU A 159 17.03 -8.06 2.70
C GLU A 159 17.90 -7.71 1.49
N VAL A 160 19.11 -7.19 1.74
CA VAL A 160 20.06 -6.82 0.67
C VAL A 160 20.33 -7.98 -0.30
N ALA A 161 20.47 -9.22 0.19
CA ALA A 161 20.67 -10.39 -0.68
C ALA A 161 19.39 -11.15 -1.05
N HIS A 162 18.29 -10.98 -0.32
CA HIS A 162 17.09 -11.79 -0.48
C HIS A 162 15.85 -10.91 -0.64
N GLY A 163 15.23 -10.98 -1.81
CA GLY A 163 13.93 -10.36 -2.08
C GLY A 163 12.90 -11.39 -2.50
N SER A 164 13.09 -12.00 -3.68
CA SER A 164 12.18 -13.01 -4.22
C SER A 164 12.18 -14.31 -3.42
N ASP A 165 13.36 -14.76 -2.99
CA ASP A 165 13.51 -15.98 -2.20
C ASP A 165 13.41 -15.69 -0.71
N THR A 166 12.18 -15.43 -0.26
CA THR A 166 11.89 -15.06 1.13
C THR A 166 12.15 -16.18 2.14
N ARG A 167 12.32 -17.42 1.69
CA ARG A 167 12.65 -18.55 2.59
C ARG A 167 14.07 -18.45 3.11
N ASN A 168 14.96 -17.84 2.34
CA ASN A 168 16.39 -17.75 2.63
C ASN A 168 16.79 -16.40 3.26
N MET A 169 15.83 -15.61 3.74
CA MET A 169 16.11 -14.45 4.59
C MET A 169 16.99 -14.87 5.77
N GLN A 170 17.93 -14.02 6.15
CA GLN A 170 19.02 -14.33 7.08
C GLN A 170 18.89 -13.64 8.43
N THR A 171 18.08 -12.57 8.55
CA THR A 171 17.78 -11.95 9.85
C THR A 171 17.24 -13.02 10.79
N THR A 172 17.80 -13.15 11.99
CA THR A 172 17.41 -14.18 12.97
C THR A 172 16.62 -13.60 14.13
N ALA A 173 15.71 -14.39 14.68
CA ALA A 173 15.01 -14.14 15.93
C ALA A 173 15.21 -15.36 16.85
N THR A 174 16.16 -15.29 17.76
CA THR A 174 16.49 -16.42 18.65
C THR A 174 15.79 -16.25 19.99
N TYR A 175 15.00 -17.25 20.39
CA TYR A 175 14.30 -17.23 21.68
C TYR A 175 15.26 -17.51 22.84
N ASN A 176 15.21 -16.67 23.88
CA ASN A 176 15.87 -16.86 25.15
C ASN A 176 14.81 -17.19 26.22
N GLU A 177 14.89 -18.40 26.79
CA GLU A 177 13.94 -18.88 27.82
C GLU A 177 14.07 -18.17 29.16
N GLU A 178 15.30 -17.79 29.55
CA GLU A 178 15.57 -17.18 30.85
C GLU A 178 14.95 -15.78 30.94
N SER A 179 15.11 -14.97 29.89
CA SER A 179 14.52 -13.63 29.83
C SER A 179 13.14 -13.58 29.17
N GLN A 180 12.70 -14.68 28.56
CA GLN A 180 11.47 -14.76 27.74
C GLN A 180 11.42 -13.69 26.65
N GLU A 181 12.53 -13.52 25.94
CA GLU A 181 12.70 -12.55 24.86
C GLU A 181 13.11 -13.23 23.55
N PHE A 182 12.83 -12.60 22.43
CA PHE A 182 13.52 -12.87 21.17
C PHE A 182 14.66 -11.88 20.99
N ILE A 183 15.81 -12.41 20.57
CA ILE A 183 16.99 -11.64 20.22
C ILE A 183 17.01 -11.53 18.69
N LEU A 184 16.68 -10.35 18.17
CA LEU A 184 16.80 -10.02 16.76
C LEU A 184 18.24 -9.67 16.41
N ASP A 185 18.74 -10.24 15.32
CA ASP A 185 20.11 -10.02 14.90
C ASP A 185 20.25 -10.04 13.38
N THR A 186 21.11 -9.16 12.88
CA THR A 186 21.51 -9.07 11.47
C THR A 186 22.91 -9.66 11.33
N PRO A 187 23.06 -10.94 10.95
CA PRO A 187 24.34 -11.66 11.05
C PRO A 187 25.44 -11.11 10.13
N ASN A 188 25.06 -10.42 9.07
CA ASN A 188 25.96 -9.77 8.12
C ASN A 188 25.19 -8.68 7.34
N PHE A 189 25.88 -7.84 6.56
CA PHE A 189 25.22 -6.77 5.81
C PHE A 189 24.24 -7.27 4.74
N GLN A 190 24.44 -8.46 4.16
CA GLN A 190 23.51 -9.05 3.19
C GLN A 190 22.14 -9.35 3.81
N ALA A 191 22.11 -9.59 5.13
CA ALA A 191 20.90 -9.80 5.91
C ALA A 191 20.21 -8.50 6.35
N ALA A 192 20.81 -7.32 6.11
CA ALA A 192 20.20 -6.06 6.49
C ALA A 192 18.87 -5.89 5.74
N LYS A 193 17.80 -5.57 6.48
CA LYS A 193 16.51 -5.27 5.84
C LYS A 193 16.67 -4.01 5.01
N CYS A 194 16.07 -3.98 3.83
CA CYS A 194 16.16 -2.85 2.90
C CYS A 194 14.82 -2.60 2.20
N TRP A 195 14.72 -1.49 1.48
CA TRP A 195 13.52 -1.06 0.74
C TRP A 195 12.25 -0.90 1.59
N SER A 196 12.36 -0.90 2.91
CA SER A 196 11.20 -0.78 3.79
C SER A 196 10.73 0.67 3.82
N GLY A 197 9.57 0.97 3.22
CA GLY A 197 8.97 2.31 3.25
C GLY A 197 8.54 2.70 4.68
N ASN A 198 8.42 4.00 4.94
CA ASN A 198 8.14 4.59 6.27
C ASN A 198 9.26 4.44 7.30
N LEU A 199 10.30 3.67 7.02
CA LEU A 199 11.36 3.33 7.97
C LEU A 199 12.38 4.44 8.17
N GLY A 200 12.69 5.20 7.11
CA GLY A 200 13.76 6.18 7.12
C GLY A 200 13.56 7.25 8.18
N MET A 201 12.32 7.74 8.34
CA MET A 201 12.05 8.90 9.19
C MET A 201 10.95 8.65 10.20
N SER A 202 9.87 7.99 9.81
CA SER A 202 8.56 8.23 10.47
C SER A 202 7.95 7.04 11.22
N CYS A 203 8.44 5.81 11.03
CA CYS A 203 7.81 4.66 11.70
C CYS A 203 8.21 4.53 13.17
N THR A 204 7.26 4.23 14.05
CA THR A 204 7.57 3.89 15.45
C THR A 204 7.54 2.39 15.72
N ILE A 205 6.77 1.65 14.91
CA ILE A 205 6.68 0.20 14.94
C ILE A 205 6.97 -0.35 13.55
N GLY A 206 7.38 -1.61 13.48
CA GLY A 206 7.44 -2.31 12.19
C GLY A 206 7.24 -3.80 12.32
N ILE A 207 6.84 -4.40 11.20
CA ILE A 207 6.65 -5.84 11.06
C ILE A 207 7.93 -6.42 10.48
N VAL A 208 8.74 -7.05 11.34
CA VAL A 208 10.04 -7.61 10.96
C VAL A 208 9.88 -9.09 10.71
N PHE A 209 10.29 -9.54 9.52
CA PHE A 209 10.33 -10.96 9.19
C PHE A 209 11.72 -11.52 9.47
N ALA A 210 11.82 -12.56 10.29
CA ALA A 210 13.08 -13.16 10.69
C ALA A 210 12.95 -14.69 10.82
N GLN A 211 14.06 -15.40 10.66
CA GLN A 211 14.16 -16.83 10.90
C GLN A 211 14.05 -17.09 12.40
N LEU A 212 12.99 -17.79 12.81
CA LEU A 212 12.73 -18.09 14.22
C LEU A 212 13.59 -19.26 14.68
N TYR A 213 14.40 -19.05 15.71
CA TYR A 213 15.19 -20.11 16.37
C TYR A 213 14.69 -20.36 17.80
N VAL A 214 14.44 -21.63 18.13
CA VAL A 214 14.05 -22.07 19.48
C VAL A 214 14.83 -23.33 19.82
N LYS A 215 15.53 -23.37 20.98
CA LYS A 215 16.39 -24.50 21.40
C LYS A 215 17.35 -24.97 20.28
N GLY A 216 17.94 -24.02 19.56
CA GLY A 216 18.89 -24.28 18.45
C GLY A 216 18.25 -24.72 17.12
N SER A 217 16.95 -25.00 17.08
CA SER A 217 16.25 -25.40 15.86
C SER A 217 15.62 -24.19 15.14
N CYS A 218 15.76 -24.13 13.82
CA CYS A 218 15.11 -23.12 12.99
C CYS A 218 13.70 -23.56 12.57
N TYR A 219 12.69 -22.75 12.87
CA TYR A 219 11.28 -22.98 12.52
C TYR A 219 10.83 -22.16 11.31
N GLY A 220 11.77 -21.53 10.61
CA GLY A 220 11.51 -20.74 9.41
C GLY A 220 11.04 -19.31 9.69
N LEU A 221 10.64 -18.64 8.63
CA LEU A 221 10.30 -17.23 8.63
C LEU A 221 9.02 -16.93 9.43
N HIS A 222 9.14 -16.05 10.41
CA HIS A 222 8.03 -15.55 11.23
C HIS A 222 8.03 -14.02 11.26
N ALA A 223 6.87 -13.43 11.54
CA ALA A 223 6.68 -11.99 11.64
C ALA A 223 6.63 -11.54 13.10
N PHE A 224 7.32 -10.44 13.40
CA PHE A 224 7.42 -9.85 14.73
C PHE A 224 6.96 -8.40 14.68
N LEU A 225 6.14 -7.99 15.64
CA LEU A 225 5.79 -6.59 15.87
C LEU A 225 6.89 -5.94 16.71
N VAL A 226 7.73 -5.12 16.09
CA VAL A 226 8.97 -4.62 16.69
C VAL A 226 8.87 -3.11 16.93
N PRO A 227 9.12 -2.62 18.16
CA PRO A 227 9.33 -1.20 18.41
C PRO A 227 10.62 -0.73 17.72
N ILE A 228 10.55 0.37 16.97
CA ILE A 228 11.69 0.89 16.18
C ILE A 228 12.16 2.23 16.73
N ARG A 229 11.21 3.11 17.07
CA ARG A 229 11.49 4.44 17.59
C ARG A 229 10.68 4.73 18.83
N HIS A 230 11.23 5.53 19.73
CA HIS A 230 10.51 6.02 20.88
C HIS A 230 9.31 6.89 20.42
N PRO A 231 8.08 6.61 20.88
CA PRO A 231 6.86 7.22 20.34
C PRO A 231 6.73 8.74 20.54
N GLY A 232 7.47 9.31 21.49
CA GLY A 232 7.48 10.75 21.78
C GLY A 232 8.66 11.52 21.18
N THR A 233 9.83 10.89 21.04
CA THR A 233 11.07 11.56 20.59
C THR A 233 11.51 11.14 19.20
N TYR A 234 10.92 10.07 18.64
CA TYR A 234 11.32 9.45 17.36
C TYR A 234 12.78 8.97 17.30
N GLU A 235 13.47 8.93 18.44
CA GLU A 235 14.81 8.36 18.55
C GLU A 235 14.77 6.85 18.32
N VAL A 236 15.75 6.34 17.57
CA VAL A 236 15.92 4.90 17.34
C VAL A 236 16.26 4.22 18.67
N TYR A 237 15.64 3.08 18.96
CA TYR A 237 16.02 2.29 20.13
C TYR A 237 17.46 1.73 20.02
N SER A 238 18.17 1.65 21.15
CA SER A 238 19.51 1.04 21.20
C SER A 238 19.49 -0.39 20.66
N GLY A 239 20.56 -0.78 19.96
CA GLY A 239 20.64 -2.06 19.25
C GLY A 239 20.03 -2.04 17.85
N ILE A 240 19.56 -0.89 17.36
CA ILE A 240 19.06 -0.72 16.00
C ILE A 240 19.91 0.34 15.27
N THR A 241 20.27 0.07 14.03
CA THR A 241 20.87 1.04 13.10
C THR A 241 19.95 1.24 11.91
N ILE A 242 19.59 2.49 11.58
CA ILE A 242 18.75 2.82 10.43
C ILE A 242 19.48 3.83 9.55
N LYS A 243 19.41 3.61 8.22
CA LYS A 243 19.93 4.54 7.22
C LYS A 243 18.95 4.70 6.07
N ASP A 244 18.52 5.92 5.81
CA ASP A 244 17.71 6.26 4.64
C ASP A 244 18.46 5.93 3.34
N MET A 245 17.75 5.41 2.34
CA MET A 245 18.35 4.98 1.07
C MET A 245 18.65 6.14 0.12
N GLY A 246 18.14 7.34 0.39
CA GLY A 246 18.35 8.52 -0.43
C GLY A 246 17.58 8.47 -1.75
N LEU A 247 18.24 8.92 -2.83
CA LEU A 247 17.65 9.07 -4.15
C LEU A 247 17.30 7.71 -4.76
N LYS A 248 16.09 7.65 -5.34
CA LYS A 248 15.56 6.53 -6.12
C LYS A 248 15.14 7.05 -7.49
N LEU A 249 14.88 6.12 -8.43
CA LEU A 249 14.37 6.44 -9.77
C LEU A 249 13.05 7.24 -9.74
N GLY A 250 12.24 7.01 -8.71
CA GLY A 250 11.00 7.72 -8.44
C GLY A 250 10.52 7.41 -7.03
N LEU A 251 9.35 7.92 -6.67
CA LEU A 251 8.78 7.78 -5.32
C LEU A 251 9.74 8.29 -4.23
N ASN A 252 10.37 9.45 -4.48
CA ASN A 252 11.42 9.99 -3.62
C ASN A 252 10.89 10.57 -2.29
N GLY A 253 9.59 10.84 -2.20
CA GLY A 253 8.91 11.17 -0.95
C GLY A 253 8.61 9.96 -0.06
N VAL A 254 8.79 8.73 -0.56
CA VAL A 254 8.81 7.51 0.27
C VAL A 254 10.19 7.34 0.91
N ASP A 255 10.26 7.40 2.23
CA ASP A 255 11.45 7.25 3.08
C ASP A 255 11.84 5.76 3.26
N ASN A 256 12.22 5.11 2.16
CA ASN A 256 12.78 3.76 2.22
C ASN A 256 14.14 3.76 2.93
N ALA A 257 14.36 2.79 3.81
CA ALA A 257 15.61 2.69 4.56
C ALA A 257 16.15 1.26 4.66
N ILE A 258 17.42 1.19 5.04
CA ILE A 258 18.12 0.00 5.49
C ILE A 258 18.08 -0.03 7.03
N ILE A 259 17.86 -1.20 7.62
CA ILE A 259 17.92 -1.41 9.07
C ILE A 259 18.72 -2.66 9.42
N LEU A 260 19.54 -2.53 10.46
CA LEU A 260 20.29 -3.61 11.08
C LEU A 260 19.90 -3.72 12.56
N PHE A 261 19.80 -4.95 13.03
CA PHE A 261 19.57 -5.30 14.42
C PHE A 261 20.86 -5.87 15.01
N HIS A 262 21.26 -5.35 16.17
CA HIS A 262 22.46 -5.76 16.91
C HIS A 262 22.02 -6.37 18.24
N LYS A 263 21.75 -7.68 18.24
CA LYS A 263 21.20 -8.41 19.39
C LYS A 263 20.03 -7.68 20.08
N TYR A 264 19.14 -7.09 19.28
CA TYR A 264 18.02 -6.29 19.76
C TYR A 264 16.96 -7.18 20.41
N LYS A 265 16.67 -6.93 21.70
CA LYS A 265 15.76 -7.76 22.49
C LYS A 265 14.33 -7.26 22.41
N ILE A 266 13.40 -8.17 22.14
CA ILE A 266 11.97 -7.91 22.18
C ILE A 266 11.26 -8.98 23.03
N PRO A 267 10.18 -8.65 23.75
CA PRO A 267 9.43 -9.64 24.51
C PRO A 267 8.90 -10.78 23.64
N ARG A 268 8.75 -11.98 24.22
CA ARG A 268 8.10 -13.14 23.56
C ARG A 268 6.76 -12.78 22.91
N SER A 269 6.01 -11.89 23.53
CA SER A 269 4.69 -11.44 23.09
C SER A 269 4.70 -10.55 21.83
N ASN A 270 5.88 -10.25 21.27
CA ASN A 270 6.04 -9.53 20.01
C ASN A 270 5.97 -10.45 18.76
N LEU A 271 6.04 -11.77 18.92
CA LEU A 271 5.78 -12.71 17.84
C LEU A 271 4.30 -12.63 17.41
N LEU A 272 4.03 -12.33 16.14
CA LEU A 272 2.66 -12.36 15.60
C LEU A 272 2.19 -13.82 15.50
N ASN A 273 1.40 -14.23 16.47
CA ASN A 273 1.29 -15.64 16.85
C ASN A 273 -0.06 -16.30 16.51
N LYS A 274 -0.81 -15.79 15.52
CA LYS A 274 -2.10 -16.38 15.12
C LYS A 274 -1.98 -17.83 14.65
N PHE A 275 -0.90 -18.18 13.96
CA PHE A 275 -0.71 -19.51 13.35
C PHE A 275 0.36 -20.37 13.99
N ALA A 276 1.31 -19.75 14.70
CA ALA A 276 2.39 -20.41 15.39
C ALA A 276 2.82 -19.56 16.60
N ASN A 277 3.20 -20.20 17.69
CA ASN A 277 3.58 -19.53 18.93
C ASN A 277 4.78 -20.23 19.58
N VAL A 278 5.45 -19.52 20.49
CA VAL A 278 6.50 -20.08 21.35
C VAL A 278 6.04 -19.91 22.79
N THR A 279 5.94 -20.99 23.54
CA THR A 279 5.57 -20.96 24.96
C THR A 279 6.72 -20.40 25.82
N ALA A 280 6.44 -20.00 27.06
CA ALA A 280 7.44 -19.47 27.98
C ALA A 280 8.60 -20.47 28.27
N ASP A 281 8.32 -21.77 28.23
CA ASP A 281 9.29 -22.87 28.37
C ASP A 281 9.97 -23.29 27.05
N GLY A 282 9.85 -22.45 26.01
CA GLY A 282 10.54 -22.62 24.74
C GLY A 282 10.07 -23.80 23.91
N ARG A 283 8.76 -24.10 23.94
CA ARG A 283 8.14 -25.03 22.98
C ARG A 283 7.51 -24.26 21.84
N TYR A 284 7.89 -24.62 20.62
CA TYR A 284 7.21 -24.15 19.42
C TYR A 284 5.89 -24.93 19.24
N ILE A 285 4.79 -24.21 19.05
CA ILE A 285 3.46 -24.77 18.84
C ILE A 285 2.83 -24.18 17.57
N THR A 286 2.18 -25.01 16.76
CA THR A 286 1.43 -24.56 15.58
C THR A 286 0.23 -25.46 15.36
N GLN A 287 -0.84 -24.90 14.80
CA GLN A 287 -2.03 -25.66 14.38
C GLN A 287 -2.00 -26.05 12.90
N LEU A 288 -0.99 -25.58 12.17
CA LEU A 288 -0.89 -25.84 10.74
C LEU A 288 -0.17 -27.16 10.50
N SER A 289 -0.74 -27.96 9.60
CA SER A 289 -0.31 -29.34 9.38
C SER A 289 1.08 -29.50 8.74
N SER A 290 1.72 -28.41 8.29
CA SER A 290 3.06 -28.46 7.71
C SER A 290 3.79 -27.12 7.78
N PRO A 291 5.14 -27.11 7.77
CA PRO A 291 5.93 -25.88 7.71
C PRO A 291 5.61 -25.00 6.49
N GLY A 292 5.29 -25.62 5.35
CA GLY A 292 4.88 -24.89 4.14
C GLY A 292 3.57 -24.10 4.32
N LYS A 293 2.61 -24.62 5.09
CA LYS A 293 1.36 -23.90 5.42
C LYS A 293 1.61 -22.74 6.38
N VAL A 294 2.52 -22.92 7.36
CA VAL A 294 2.95 -21.84 8.26
C VAL A 294 3.55 -20.71 7.43
N PHE A 295 4.54 -21.03 6.61
CA PHE A 295 5.17 -20.06 5.71
C PHE A 295 4.15 -19.34 4.83
N GLY A 296 3.29 -20.09 4.13
CA GLY A 296 2.26 -19.51 3.25
C GLY A 296 1.27 -18.59 3.97
N SER A 297 0.94 -18.89 5.23
CA SER A 297 0.06 -18.07 6.05
C SER A 297 0.79 -16.82 6.57
N THR A 298 2.06 -16.92 6.95
CA THR A 298 2.92 -15.80 7.37
C THR A 298 3.09 -14.75 6.27
N ILE A 299 3.28 -15.16 5.02
CA ILE A 299 3.47 -14.24 3.88
C ILE A 299 2.18 -13.96 3.10
N GLY A 300 1.03 -14.51 3.52
CA GLY A 300 -0.23 -14.43 2.81
C GLY A 300 -0.73 -12.99 2.58
N ASN A 301 -0.37 -12.07 3.47
CA ASN A 301 -0.73 -10.65 3.35
C ASN A 301 -0.16 -9.97 2.09
N LEU A 302 0.94 -10.50 1.51
CA LEU A 302 1.51 -9.95 0.28
C LEU A 302 0.53 -9.96 -0.90
N SER A 303 -0.49 -10.84 -0.87
CA SER A 303 -1.54 -10.87 -1.88
C SER A 303 -2.39 -9.59 -1.88
N THR A 304 -2.64 -8.96 -0.72
CA THR A 304 -3.35 -7.66 -0.67
C THR A 304 -2.57 -6.60 -1.41
N GLY A 305 -1.25 -6.54 -1.17
CA GLY A 305 -0.36 -5.61 -1.87
C GLY A 305 -0.35 -5.81 -3.39
N ARG A 306 -0.38 -7.06 -3.87
CA ARG A 306 -0.45 -7.36 -5.32
C ARG A 306 -1.73 -6.81 -5.95
N VAL A 307 -2.87 -6.99 -5.28
CA VAL A 307 -4.16 -6.46 -5.76
C VAL A 307 -4.13 -4.93 -5.80
N SER A 308 -3.56 -4.27 -4.78
CA SER A 308 -3.38 -2.81 -4.79
C SER A 308 -2.51 -2.37 -5.98
N VAL A 309 -1.39 -3.04 -6.25
CA VAL A 309 -0.51 -2.70 -7.40
C VAL A 309 -1.24 -2.82 -8.74
N VAL A 310 -2.10 -3.82 -8.92
CA VAL A 310 -2.94 -3.95 -10.14
C VAL A 310 -3.85 -2.74 -10.31
N GLN A 311 -4.48 -2.28 -9.22
CA GLN A 311 -5.33 -1.09 -9.25
C GLN A 311 -4.54 0.18 -9.56
N GLU A 312 -3.44 0.43 -8.84
CA GLU A 312 -2.63 1.63 -9.06
C GLU A 312 -2.05 1.68 -10.48
N SER A 313 -1.60 0.54 -11.01
CA SER A 313 -1.10 0.44 -12.39
C SER A 313 -2.19 0.74 -13.41
N SER A 314 -3.43 0.32 -13.15
CA SER A 314 -4.57 0.66 -14.01
C SER A 314 -4.84 2.17 -14.01
N GLU A 315 -4.77 2.84 -12.86
CA GLU A 315 -4.98 4.30 -12.78
C GLU A 315 -3.88 5.07 -13.53
N TYR A 316 -2.62 4.66 -13.42
CA TYR A 316 -1.52 5.27 -14.20
C TYR A 316 -1.72 5.14 -15.70
N LEU A 317 -2.12 3.96 -16.18
CA LEU A 317 -2.38 3.76 -17.60
C LEU A 317 -3.53 4.66 -18.07
N ILE A 318 -4.61 4.76 -17.29
CA ILE A 318 -5.74 5.64 -17.60
C ILE A 318 -5.27 7.09 -17.67
N CYS A 319 -4.52 7.58 -16.68
CA CYS A 319 -3.99 8.94 -16.68
C CYS A 319 -3.12 9.21 -17.92
N ALA A 320 -2.13 8.34 -18.18
CA ALA A 320 -1.21 8.51 -19.30
C ALA A 320 -1.94 8.51 -20.65
N VAL A 321 -2.85 7.57 -20.88
CA VAL A 321 -3.59 7.46 -22.14
C VAL A 321 -4.59 8.59 -22.31
N VAL A 322 -5.30 9.00 -21.26
CA VAL A 322 -6.25 10.12 -21.35
C VAL A 322 -5.53 11.43 -21.67
N ILE A 323 -4.35 11.67 -21.08
CA ILE A 323 -3.51 12.83 -21.43
C ILE A 323 -3.09 12.75 -22.90
N ALA A 324 -2.57 11.60 -23.34
CA ALA A 324 -2.11 11.41 -24.71
C ALA A 324 -3.24 11.58 -25.74
N VAL A 325 -4.42 11.00 -25.50
CA VAL A 325 -5.59 11.11 -26.40
C VAL A 325 -6.07 12.55 -26.49
N ARG A 326 -6.19 13.25 -25.36
CA ARG A 326 -6.62 14.66 -25.34
C ARG A 326 -5.62 15.55 -26.06
N TYR A 327 -4.32 15.36 -25.80
CA TYR A 327 -3.29 16.12 -26.49
C TYR A 327 -3.28 15.82 -27.99
N ALA A 328 -3.44 14.55 -28.39
CA ALA A 328 -3.47 14.16 -29.79
C ALA A 328 -4.65 14.79 -30.57
N ALA A 329 -5.77 15.01 -29.90
CA ALA A 329 -6.95 15.65 -30.48
C ALA A 329 -6.77 17.16 -30.72
N VAL A 330 -5.92 17.84 -29.95
CA VAL A 330 -5.73 19.31 -30.08
C VAL A 330 -4.42 19.67 -30.78
N ARG A 331 -3.39 18.83 -30.69
CA ARG A 331 -2.10 19.06 -31.32
C ARG A 331 -2.25 18.84 -32.83
N LYS A 332 -2.08 19.90 -33.60
CA LYS A 332 -2.02 19.85 -35.06
C LYS A 332 -0.57 19.79 -35.54
N GLN A 333 -0.30 18.92 -36.51
CA GLN A 333 1.00 18.85 -37.18
C GLN A 333 0.86 18.09 -38.49
N PHE A 334 1.33 18.71 -39.59
CA PHE A 334 1.22 18.21 -40.97
C PHE A 334 -0.24 18.12 -41.46
N GLY A 335 -0.45 18.07 -42.77
CA GLY A 335 -1.78 17.99 -43.37
C GLY A 335 -1.71 17.76 -44.88
N ALA A 336 -2.85 17.46 -45.49
CA ALA A 336 -2.94 17.25 -46.94
C ALA A 336 -2.65 18.56 -47.72
N ASN A 337 -3.01 19.70 -47.14
CA ASN A 337 -2.82 21.03 -47.71
C ASN A 337 -1.90 21.87 -46.81
N LYS A 338 -1.16 22.82 -47.39
CA LYS A 338 -0.21 23.69 -46.65
C LYS A 338 -0.90 24.62 -45.64
N ASP A 339 -2.18 24.92 -45.85
CA ASP A 339 -2.93 25.88 -45.04
C ASP A 339 -3.79 25.22 -43.95
N GLU A 340 -3.84 23.89 -43.89
CA GLU A 340 -4.68 23.15 -42.93
C GLU A 340 -3.92 21.96 -42.32
N GLU A 341 -3.44 22.16 -41.10
CA GLU A 341 -2.85 21.07 -40.32
C GLU A 341 -3.93 20.19 -39.67
N LEU A 342 -3.71 18.88 -39.72
CA LEU A 342 -4.56 17.88 -39.09
C LEU A 342 -4.16 17.68 -37.64
N ALA A 343 -5.15 17.48 -36.77
CA ALA A 343 -4.90 16.98 -35.42
C ALA A 343 -4.19 15.63 -35.52
N ILE A 344 -3.18 15.40 -34.68
CA ILE A 344 -2.34 14.21 -34.82
C ILE A 344 -3.10 12.91 -34.55
N ILE A 345 -4.24 12.97 -33.86
CA ILE A 345 -5.16 11.84 -33.68
C ILE A 345 -5.79 11.36 -35.02
N GLU A 346 -5.81 12.19 -36.06
CA GLU A 346 -6.34 11.83 -37.38
C GLU A 346 -5.35 10.96 -38.19
N HIS A 347 -4.07 10.94 -37.81
CA HIS A 347 -3.07 10.13 -38.48
C HIS A 347 -3.20 8.66 -38.04
N GLN A 348 -3.42 7.75 -38.99
CA GLN A 348 -3.60 6.31 -38.71
C GLN A 348 -2.47 5.71 -37.88
N LEU A 349 -1.21 6.10 -38.12
CA LEU A 349 -0.08 5.61 -37.33
C LEU A 349 -0.17 6.06 -35.86
N HIS A 350 -0.70 7.27 -35.60
CA HIS A 350 -0.89 7.76 -34.23
C HIS A 350 -2.04 7.01 -33.54
N GLN A 351 -3.14 6.76 -34.26
CA GLN A 351 -4.25 5.93 -33.78
C GLN A 351 -3.79 4.52 -33.43
N TRP A 352 -3.03 3.88 -34.33
CA TRP A 352 -2.50 2.53 -34.13
C TRP A 352 -1.60 2.43 -32.90
N ARG A 353 -0.80 3.48 -32.62
CA ARG A 353 0.04 3.55 -31.42
C ARG A 353 -0.75 3.77 -30.13
N LEU A 354 -1.91 4.44 -30.19
CA LEU A 354 -2.59 4.94 -28.99
C LEU A 354 -3.86 4.16 -28.62
N PHE A 355 -4.70 3.83 -29.59
CA PHE A 355 -6.00 3.20 -29.36
C PHE A 355 -5.92 1.80 -28.73
N PRO A 356 -4.91 0.94 -29.01
CA PRO A 356 -4.74 -0.31 -28.27
C PRO A 356 -4.53 -0.07 -26.76
N HIS A 357 -3.81 0.98 -26.38
CA HIS A 357 -3.61 1.32 -24.97
C HIS A 357 -4.88 1.89 -24.32
N LEU A 358 -5.70 2.62 -25.08
CA LEU A 358 -7.02 3.06 -24.61
C LEU A 358 -7.97 1.87 -24.36
N ALA A 359 -7.99 0.90 -25.27
CA ALA A 359 -8.73 -0.34 -25.08
C ALA A 359 -8.21 -1.12 -23.86
N ALA A 360 -6.89 -1.24 -23.71
CA ALA A 360 -6.27 -1.87 -22.55
C ALA A 360 -6.63 -1.17 -21.23
N ALA A 361 -6.63 0.17 -21.20
CA ALA A 361 -7.02 0.95 -20.02
C ALA A 361 -8.47 0.64 -19.58
N ALA A 362 -9.40 0.56 -20.53
CA ALA A 362 -10.79 0.21 -20.25
C ALA A 362 -10.93 -1.22 -19.69
N VAL A 363 -10.26 -2.21 -20.30
CA VAL A 363 -10.33 -3.61 -19.88
C VAL A 363 -9.66 -3.80 -18.51
N LEU A 364 -8.46 -3.23 -18.32
CA LEU A 364 -7.71 -3.35 -17.07
C LEU A 364 -8.44 -2.66 -15.91
N LYS A 365 -9.19 -1.59 -16.16
CA LYS A 365 -10.01 -0.94 -15.13
C LYS A 365 -11.10 -1.86 -14.58
N VAL A 366 -11.82 -2.55 -15.48
CA VAL A 366 -12.86 -3.52 -15.11
C VAL A 366 -12.23 -4.70 -14.38
N PHE A 367 -11.13 -5.24 -14.92
CA PHE A 367 -10.40 -6.36 -14.32
C PHE A 367 -9.88 -6.03 -12.91
N ALA A 368 -9.24 -4.87 -12.73
CA ALA A 368 -8.68 -4.42 -11.46
C ALA A 368 -9.76 -4.22 -10.38
N THR A 369 -10.96 -3.82 -10.80
CA THR A 369 -12.12 -3.75 -9.89
C THR A 369 -12.61 -5.13 -9.51
N SER A 370 -12.83 -6.02 -10.49
CA SER A 370 -13.31 -7.38 -10.25
C SER A 370 -12.39 -8.18 -9.33
N ILE A 371 -11.09 -8.22 -9.64
CA ILE A 371 -10.12 -8.99 -8.86
C ILE A 371 -9.99 -8.48 -7.42
N ALA A 372 -10.16 -7.17 -7.21
CA ALA A 372 -10.15 -6.58 -5.88
C ALA A 372 -11.38 -7.00 -5.08
N ASP A 373 -12.56 -6.98 -5.67
CA ASP A 373 -13.78 -7.43 -5.00
C ASP A 373 -13.74 -8.93 -4.68
N ASP A 374 -13.26 -9.76 -5.60
CA ASP A 374 -13.08 -11.20 -5.37
C ASP A 374 -12.09 -11.47 -4.23
N TYR A 375 -10.97 -10.75 -4.22
CA TYR A 375 -9.95 -10.88 -3.18
C TYR A 375 -10.46 -10.46 -1.80
N ILE A 376 -11.18 -9.33 -1.71
CA ILE A 376 -11.78 -8.86 -0.45
C ILE A 376 -12.78 -9.90 0.08
N ASN A 377 -13.63 -10.45 -0.80
CA ASN A 377 -14.59 -11.49 -0.42
C ASN A 377 -13.90 -12.74 0.11
N MET A 378 -12.82 -13.19 -0.55
CA MET A 378 -12.01 -14.32 -0.10
C MET A 378 -11.38 -14.05 1.29
N LEU A 379 -10.83 -12.86 1.53
CA LEU A 379 -10.25 -12.51 2.82
C LEU A 379 -11.28 -12.56 3.96
N ILE A 380 -12.48 -12.05 3.71
CA ILE A 380 -13.57 -12.03 4.70
C ILE A 380 -13.96 -13.46 5.10
N GLN A 381 -14.06 -14.38 4.14
CA GLN A 381 -14.35 -15.78 4.42
C GLN A 381 -13.26 -16.38 5.33
N GLN A 382 -11.99 -16.14 5.02
CA GLN A 382 -10.86 -16.68 5.79
C GLN A 382 -10.78 -16.14 7.23
N THR A 383 -11.13 -14.87 7.47
CA THR A 383 -11.12 -14.29 8.81
C THR A 383 -12.28 -14.79 9.67
N THR A 384 -13.45 -15.03 9.07
CA THR A 384 -14.66 -15.45 9.81
C THR A 384 -14.57 -16.90 10.29
N GLU A 385 -13.81 -17.75 9.59
CA GLU A 385 -13.66 -19.19 9.93
C GLU A 385 -12.61 -19.50 11.02
N LYS A 386 -11.72 -18.54 11.38
CA LYS A 386 -10.46 -18.85 12.10
C LYS A 386 -10.25 -18.17 13.46
N ASP A 387 -11.23 -17.47 14.01
CA ASP A 387 -11.04 -16.61 15.19
C ASP A 387 -11.08 -17.31 16.57
N SER A 388 -10.88 -18.63 16.69
CA SER A 388 -11.31 -19.35 17.90
C SER A 388 -10.30 -20.15 18.76
N VAL A 389 -8.97 -20.17 18.54
CA VAL A 389 -8.19 -21.32 19.11
C VAL A 389 -6.92 -21.04 19.95
N PHE A 390 -6.39 -19.81 20.05
CA PHE A 390 -5.21 -19.53 20.91
C PHE A 390 -5.46 -18.55 22.06
N SER A 391 -6.71 -18.15 22.31
CA SER A 391 -7.08 -17.25 23.41
C SER A 391 -6.89 -17.84 24.82
N THR A 392 -6.49 -19.12 24.94
CA THR A 392 -6.40 -19.87 26.20
C THR A 392 -4.98 -20.22 26.66
N VAL A 393 -3.93 -19.87 25.89
CA VAL A 393 -2.55 -20.06 26.35
C VAL A 393 -2.13 -18.85 27.18
N PRO A 394 -1.74 -19.00 28.47
CA PRO A 394 -1.32 -17.87 29.30
C PRO A 394 -0.20 -17.06 28.63
N GLN A 395 -0.40 -15.74 28.55
CA GLN A 395 0.57 -14.77 28.01
C GLN A 395 1.78 -14.60 28.93
#